data_AF-A0A8J4WB63-F1
#
_entry.id   AF-A0A8J4WB63-F1
#
_cell.length_a   1.000
_cell.length_b   1.000
_cell.length_c   1.000
_cell.angle_alpha   90.00
_cell.angle_beta   90.00
_cell.angle_gamma   90.00
#
_symmetry.space_group_name_H-M   'P 1'
#
loop_
_entity.id
_entity.type
_entity.pdbx_description
1 polymer ?
#
loop_
_entity_poly.entity_id
_entity_poly.type
_entity_poly.pdbx_seq_one_letter_code
_entity_poly.pdbx_strand_id
1 'polypeptide(L)'
;MLNNLLITGYRAHELQIFGQKHEGIPFIKKAISSRLTPLVEDGLEWVLTPGQYGVDLWACEVVLELKKTFPDLKLSIITAFQNPEEQWKEDKQEYYRSILQGVDYYGAISRQPYIGPWQFTARDDLLLRKSDGLLLVYDEDAGDGSPRFIKEKAVKKQQNEDYTIISITSEDIQSVAEDERMNDRIQLHGFNNLTKSLSFNMYDICYTKTKDEREAYIEYIDEQYNAARLSKILTNVSDIIGAHVLNVAQQDYVPQGASVTMLVSEGPIVEIPEESFDESPGPLPDNVVMQLDKSHITVHTYPEFHPSEGISTFRADIDVSTCGEISPLKALNYLIHSFDTDIMTMDYRVRGFTRDTSGRKLFIDHEIGSIQNYIPDEIKSSFDMIDVNVYQENIFHTKCKLREFDLDNYLFGYTKDKLSKAEQQEITEWLKLEMDEIYYGKNINRPS
;
A
#
# COMPACT_ATOMS: atom_id res chain seq x y z
N MET A 1 0.95 -17.58 -25.06
CA MET A 1 -0.20 -17.25 -24.21
C MET A 1 -0.49 -18.47 -23.36
N LEU A 2 -0.70 -18.26 -22.07
CA LEU A 2 -0.83 -19.32 -21.08
C LEU A 2 -2.32 -19.66 -20.93
N ASN A 3 -2.80 -20.67 -21.66
CA ASN A 3 -4.24 -20.98 -21.69
C ASN A 3 -4.62 -22.04 -20.64
N ASN A 4 -3.69 -22.95 -20.32
CA ASN A 4 -3.90 -24.02 -19.35
C ASN A 4 -2.80 -23.98 -18.26
N LEU A 5 -3.19 -23.73 -17.01
CA LEU A 5 -2.25 -23.68 -15.88
C LEU A 5 -2.46 -24.90 -14.97
N LEU A 6 -1.39 -25.63 -14.71
CA LEU A 6 -1.37 -26.65 -13.66
C LEU A 6 -1.10 -25.98 -12.32
N ILE A 7 -1.92 -26.21 -11.31
CA ILE A 7 -1.67 -25.76 -9.93
C ILE A 7 -1.55 -26.96 -9.00
N THR A 8 -0.46 -27.01 -8.23
CA THR A 8 -0.23 -28.02 -7.20
C THR A 8 0.75 -27.53 -6.13
N GLY A 9 0.95 -28.32 -5.08
CA GLY A 9 1.88 -28.00 -4.01
C GLY A 9 1.80 -28.99 -2.86
N TYR A 10 2.24 -28.56 -1.68
CA TYR A 10 2.27 -29.42 -0.50
C TYR A 10 0.91 -30.04 -0.16
N ARG A 11 0.96 -31.28 0.31
CA ARG A 11 -0.16 -31.91 1.02
C ARG A 11 -0.32 -31.26 2.38
N ALA A 12 -1.55 -31.24 2.89
CA ALA A 12 -1.84 -30.53 4.14
C ALA A 12 -0.93 -30.96 5.32
N HIS A 13 -0.62 -32.25 5.44
CA HIS A 13 0.26 -32.75 6.51
C HIS A 13 1.73 -32.34 6.36
N GLU A 14 2.19 -32.05 5.14
CA GLU A 14 3.56 -31.56 4.90
C GLU A 14 3.72 -30.13 5.43
N LEU A 15 2.62 -29.36 5.45
CA LEU A 15 2.54 -28.03 6.06
C LEU A 15 2.13 -28.06 7.54
N GLN A 16 2.07 -29.24 8.18
CA GLN A 16 1.53 -29.42 9.54
C GLN A 16 0.06 -28.97 9.70
N ILE A 17 -0.72 -28.95 8.61
CA ILE A 17 -2.12 -28.58 8.58
C ILE A 17 -3.00 -29.84 8.65
N PHE A 18 -3.69 -30.03 9.78
CA PHE A 18 -4.49 -31.24 10.03
C PHE A 18 -5.99 -31.06 9.84
N GLY A 19 -6.48 -29.82 9.67
CA GLY A 19 -7.90 -29.52 9.44
C GLY A 19 -8.15 -28.17 8.79
N GLN A 20 -9.38 -27.95 8.30
CA GLN A 20 -9.76 -26.76 7.51
C GLN A 20 -9.83 -25.44 8.29
N LYS A 21 -9.81 -25.50 9.62
CA LYS A 21 -9.82 -24.30 10.49
C LYS A 21 -8.42 -23.74 10.77
N HIS A 22 -7.40 -24.26 10.09
CA HIS A 22 -6.04 -23.84 10.34
C HIS A 22 -5.79 -22.42 9.80
N GLU A 23 -5.19 -21.56 10.62
CA GLU A 23 -4.97 -20.13 10.33
C GLU A 23 -4.09 -19.88 9.09
N GLY A 24 -3.23 -20.83 8.74
CA GLY A 24 -2.40 -20.75 7.54
C GLY A 24 -3.16 -20.88 6.20
N ILE A 25 -4.35 -21.48 6.18
CA ILE A 25 -5.08 -21.78 4.93
C ILE A 25 -5.50 -20.49 4.19
N PRO A 26 -6.11 -19.49 4.85
CA PRO A 26 -6.43 -18.20 4.22
C PRO A 26 -5.24 -17.55 3.50
N PHE A 27 -4.05 -17.53 4.12
CA PHE A 27 -2.86 -16.90 3.54
C PHE A 27 -2.35 -17.65 2.31
N ILE A 28 -2.37 -18.99 2.35
CA ILE A 28 -2.04 -19.81 1.18
C ILE A 28 -3.00 -19.53 0.02
N LYS A 29 -4.31 -19.49 0.30
CA LYS A 29 -5.33 -19.18 -0.72
C LYS A 29 -5.13 -17.79 -1.32
N LYS A 30 -4.80 -16.80 -0.49
CA LYS A 30 -4.55 -15.43 -0.92
C LYS A 30 -3.29 -15.32 -1.78
N ALA A 31 -2.21 -16.02 -1.41
CA ALA A 31 -1.00 -16.10 -2.24
C ALA A 31 -1.26 -16.78 -3.60
N ILE A 32 -2.08 -17.84 -3.64
CA ILE A 32 -2.51 -18.45 -4.91
C ILE A 32 -3.33 -17.46 -5.73
N SER A 33 -4.28 -16.76 -5.10
CA SER A 33 -5.14 -15.77 -5.76
C SER A 33 -4.36 -14.62 -6.37
N SER A 34 -3.36 -14.09 -5.67
CA SER A 34 -2.54 -12.96 -6.15
C SER A 34 -1.72 -13.32 -7.40
N ARG A 35 -1.25 -14.57 -7.52
CA ARG A 35 -0.55 -15.06 -8.71
C ARG A 35 -1.51 -15.45 -9.83
N LEU A 36 -2.71 -15.93 -9.49
CA LEU A 36 -3.68 -16.43 -10.47
C LEU A 36 -4.47 -15.30 -11.15
N THR A 37 -4.83 -14.24 -10.42
CA THR A 37 -5.69 -13.15 -10.93
C THR A 37 -5.13 -12.49 -12.19
N PRO A 38 -3.85 -12.05 -12.24
CA PRO A 38 -3.30 -11.44 -13.44
C PRO A 38 -3.28 -12.40 -14.64
N LEU A 39 -3.08 -13.70 -14.40
CA LEU A 39 -3.10 -14.70 -15.47
C LEU A 39 -4.49 -14.87 -16.07
N VAL A 40 -5.53 -14.79 -15.25
CA VAL A 40 -6.93 -14.84 -15.69
C VAL A 40 -7.28 -13.58 -16.49
N GLU A 41 -6.81 -12.41 -16.06
CA GLU A 41 -6.96 -11.15 -16.80
C GLU A 41 -6.24 -11.19 -18.16
N ASP A 42 -5.09 -11.86 -18.23
CA ASP A 42 -4.31 -12.08 -19.45
C ASP A 42 -4.81 -13.25 -20.33
N GLY A 43 -5.96 -13.85 -19.99
CA GLY A 43 -6.64 -14.84 -20.83
C GLY A 43 -6.43 -16.30 -20.47
N LEU A 44 -6.06 -16.63 -19.23
CA LEU A 44 -6.06 -18.02 -18.73
C LEU A 44 -7.47 -18.62 -18.75
N GLU A 45 -7.64 -19.75 -19.43
CA GLU A 45 -8.95 -20.40 -19.61
C GLU A 45 -9.16 -21.59 -18.66
N TRP A 46 -8.12 -22.39 -18.41
CA TRP A 46 -8.23 -23.62 -17.64
C TRP A 46 -7.22 -23.71 -16.52
N VAL A 47 -7.69 -24.05 -15.33
CA VAL A 47 -6.88 -24.49 -14.21
C VAL A 47 -7.03 -26.00 -14.02
N LEU A 48 -5.90 -26.70 -14.06
CA LEU A 48 -5.77 -28.15 -13.91
C LEU A 48 -5.16 -28.46 -12.54
N THR A 49 -5.67 -29.45 -11.81
CA THR A 49 -5.06 -29.88 -10.54
C THR A 49 -5.22 -31.38 -10.26
N PRO A 50 -4.29 -32.01 -9.52
CA PRO A 50 -4.41 -33.43 -9.16
C PRO A 50 -5.48 -33.75 -8.09
N GLY A 51 -5.99 -32.75 -7.37
CA GLY A 51 -7.07 -32.89 -6.39
C GLY A 51 -6.70 -33.55 -5.07
N GLN A 52 -5.44 -33.47 -4.62
CA GLN A 52 -5.02 -34.00 -3.32
C GLN A 52 -5.39 -33.08 -2.14
N TYR A 53 -5.66 -33.65 -0.97
CA TYR A 53 -5.94 -32.86 0.22
C TYR A 53 -4.74 -31.98 0.64
N GLY A 54 -4.90 -30.66 0.51
CA GLY A 54 -3.85 -29.65 0.69
C GLY A 54 -4.00 -28.55 -0.36
N VAL A 55 -2.86 -28.08 -0.89
CA VAL A 55 -2.79 -26.97 -1.86
C VAL A 55 -3.71 -27.19 -3.07
N ASP A 56 -3.79 -28.41 -3.61
CA ASP A 56 -4.64 -28.69 -4.78
C ASP A 56 -6.11 -28.30 -4.54
N LEU A 57 -6.67 -28.65 -3.37
CA LEU A 57 -8.07 -28.32 -3.04
C LEU A 57 -8.24 -26.85 -2.66
N TRP A 58 -7.27 -26.24 -1.97
CA TRP A 58 -7.31 -24.81 -1.67
C TRP A 58 -7.24 -23.96 -2.95
N ALA A 59 -6.46 -24.39 -3.94
CA ALA A 59 -6.43 -23.79 -5.27
C ALA A 59 -7.78 -23.92 -5.98
N CYS A 60 -8.47 -25.08 -5.86
CA CYS A 60 -9.82 -25.23 -6.40
C CYS A 60 -10.78 -24.17 -5.82
N GLU A 61 -10.76 -23.95 -4.50
CA GLU A 61 -11.61 -22.93 -3.89
C GLU A 61 -11.33 -21.52 -4.42
N VAL A 62 -10.06 -21.17 -4.60
CA VAL A 62 -9.66 -19.87 -5.18
C VAL A 62 -10.20 -19.73 -6.61
N VAL A 63 -10.08 -20.76 -7.43
CA VAL A 63 -10.61 -20.75 -8.80
C VAL A 63 -12.14 -20.62 -8.80
N LEU A 64 -12.83 -21.36 -7.95
CA LEU A 64 -14.29 -21.28 -7.83
C LEU A 64 -14.76 -19.89 -7.39
N GLU A 65 -13.97 -19.19 -6.58
CA GLU A 65 -14.23 -17.80 -6.20
C GLU A 65 -13.99 -16.84 -7.38
N LEU A 66 -12.85 -16.97 -8.08
CA LEU A 66 -12.54 -16.15 -9.26
C LEU A 66 -13.55 -16.34 -10.40
N LYS A 67 -14.11 -17.54 -10.56
CA LYS A 67 -15.19 -17.81 -11.54
C LYS A 67 -16.43 -16.94 -11.37
N LYS A 68 -16.67 -16.39 -10.17
CA LYS A 68 -17.77 -15.44 -9.94
C LYS A 68 -17.55 -14.12 -10.70
N THR A 69 -16.29 -13.72 -10.86
CA THR A 69 -15.88 -12.50 -11.57
C THR A 69 -15.49 -12.78 -13.02
N PHE A 70 -14.92 -13.96 -13.29
CA PHE A 70 -14.45 -14.41 -14.61
C PHE A 70 -15.17 -15.72 -15.02
N PRO A 71 -16.40 -15.65 -15.57
CA PRO A 71 -17.24 -16.84 -15.82
C PRO A 71 -16.66 -17.82 -16.84
N ASP A 72 -15.75 -17.35 -17.72
CA ASP A 72 -15.13 -18.17 -18.76
C ASP A 72 -14.00 -19.07 -18.23
N LEU A 73 -13.50 -18.78 -17.01
CA LEU A 73 -12.48 -19.59 -16.34
C LEU A 73 -13.04 -20.96 -15.95
N LYS A 74 -12.28 -22.02 -16.22
CA LYS A 74 -12.69 -23.40 -15.97
C LYS A 74 -11.72 -24.12 -15.04
N LEU A 75 -12.27 -25.01 -14.22
CA LEU A 75 -11.56 -25.82 -13.25
C LEU A 75 -11.66 -27.29 -13.61
N SER A 76 -10.52 -27.99 -13.58
CA SER A 76 -10.43 -29.41 -13.82
C SER A 76 -9.63 -30.14 -12.74
N ILE A 77 -10.19 -31.24 -12.26
CA ILE A 77 -9.51 -32.18 -11.36
C ILE A 77 -9.23 -33.49 -12.11
N ILE A 78 -7.97 -33.92 -12.14
CA ILE A 78 -7.56 -35.20 -12.73
C ILE A 78 -6.85 -36.05 -11.67
N THR A 79 -7.51 -37.11 -11.21
CA THR A 79 -7.00 -38.01 -10.16
C THR A 79 -6.27 -39.22 -10.77
N ALA A 80 -5.42 -39.86 -9.95
CA ALA A 80 -4.67 -41.04 -10.38
C ALA A 80 -5.54 -42.31 -10.49
N PHE A 81 -6.59 -42.37 -9.67
CA PHE A 81 -7.54 -43.47 -9.57
C PHE A 81 -8.89 -42.96 -9.07
N GLN A 82 -9.94 -43.77 -9.22
CA GLN A 82 -11.28 -43.41 -8.76
C GLN A 82 -11.36 -43.28 -7.24
N ASN A 83 -12.17 -42.31 -6.82
CA ASN A 83 -12.54 -42.02 -5.44
C ASN A 83 -11.34 -41.96 -4.46
N PRO A 84 -10.35 -41.07 -4.71
CA PRO A 84 -9.17 -40.96 -3.86
C PRO A 84 -9.49 -40.56 -2.42
N GLU A 85 -10.67 -40.02 -2.17
CA GLU A 85 -11.14 -39.56 -0.86
C GLU A 85 -11.73 -40.66 0.02
N GLU A 86 -12.02 -41.87 -0.51
CA GLU A 86 -12.69 -42.94 0.25
C GLU A 86 -11.96 -43.33 1.55
N GLN A 87 -10.64 -43.17 1.58
CA GLN A 87 -9.81 -43.46 2.76
C GLN A 87 -9.62 -42.25 3.68
N TRP A 88 -10.10 -41.07 3.29
CA TRP A 88 -10.02 -39.88 4.13
C TRP A 88 -11.10 -39.92 5.21
N LYS A 89 -10.89 -39.12 6.27
CA LYS A 89 -11.93 -38.91 7.28
C LYS A 89 -13.16 -38.25 6.67
N GLU A 90 -14.32 -38.50 7.27
CA GLU A 90 -15.64 -38.08 6.77
C GLU A 90 -15.71 -36.57 6.46
N ASP A 91 -15.15 -35.73 7.34
CA ASP A 91 -15.04 -34.28 7.15
C ASP A 91 -14.28 -33.88 5.88
N LYS A 92 -13.21 -34.62 5.55
CA LYS A 92 -12.42 -34.39 4.33
C LYS A 92 -13.13 -34.91 3.09
N GLN A 93 -13.91 -35.99 3.20
CA GLN A 93 -14.74 -36.49 2.10
C GLN A 93 -15.84 -35.49 1.74
N GLU A 94 -16.53 -34.95 2.74
CA GLU A 94 -17.55 -33.91 2.55
C GLU A 94 -16.96 -32.68 1.87
N TYR A 95 -15.82 -32.19 2.36
CA TYR A 95 -15.10 -31.06 1.77
C TYR A 95 -14.67 -31.31 0.31
N TYR A 96 -14.17 -32.50 -0.01
CA TYR A 96 -13.81 -32.85 -1.37
C TYR A 96 -15.03 -32.86 -2.30
N ARG A 97 -16.13 -33.48 -1.85
CA ARG A 97 -17.37 -33.58 -2.62
C ARG A 97 -18.05 -32.24 -2.82
N SER A 98 -17.93 -31.30 -1.88
CA SER A 98 -18.45 -29.95 -2.07
C SER A 98 -17.70 -29.19 -3.17
N ILE A 99 -16.36 -29.30 -3.22
CA ILE A 99 -15.54 -28.72 -4.29
C ILE A 99 -15.93 -29.31 -5.65
N LEU A 100 -16.13 -30.64 -5.74
CA LEU A 100 -16.49 -31.30 -6.99
C LEU A 100 -17.77 -30.75 -7.64
N GLN A 101 -18.68 -30.14 -6.88
CA GLN A 101 -19.90 -29.55 -7.44
C GLN A 101 -19.62 -28.34 -8.35
N GLY A 102 -18.52 -27.63 -8.14
CA GLY A 102 -18.12 -26.46 -8.93
C GLY A 102 -17.11 -26.75 -10.04
N VAL A 103 -16.61 -27.98 -10.12
CA VAL A 103 -15.58 -28.40 -11.08
C VAL A 103 -16.20 -28.66 -12.45
N ASP A 104 -15.65 -28.07 -13.51
CA ASP A 104 -16.16 -28.22 -14.88
C ASP A 104 -15.79 -29.57 -15.49
N TYR A 105 -14.64 -30.15 -15.09
CA TYR A 105 -14.22 -31.47 -15.51
C TYR A 105 -13.54 -32.28 -14.40
N TYR A 106 -14.11 -33.43 -14.08
CA TYR A 106 -13.50 -34.42 -13.21
C TYR A 106 -13.14 -35.69 -14.00
N GLY A 107 -11.90 -36.15 -13.88
CA GLY A 107 -11.44 -37.38 -14.52
C GLY A 107 -10.47 -38.18 -13.65
N ALA A 108 -10.38 -39.49 -13.89
CA ALA A 108 -9.40 -40.37 -13.26
C ALA A 108 -8.61 -41.11 -14.33
N ILE A 109 -7.28 -41.22 -14.17
CA ILE A 109 -6.42 -41.99 -15.09
C ILE A 109 -6.82 -43.47 -15.11
N SER A 110 -7.08 -44.02 -13.93
CA SER A 110 -7.53 -45.40 -13.76
C SER A 110 -8.94 -45.44 -13.20
N ARG A 111 -9.80 -46.29 -13.80
CA ARG A 111 -11.11 -46.65 -13.23
C ARG A 111 -11.01 -47.70 -12.11
N GLN A 112 -9.82 -48.21 -11.85
CA GLN A 112 -9.56 -49.11 -10.73
C GLN A 112 -9.08 -48.31 -9.52
N PRO A 113 -9.24 -48.84 -8.29
CA PRO A 113 -8.62 -48.29 -7.08
C PRO A 113 -7.09 -48.20 -7.17
N TYR A 114 -6.44 -47.76 -6.09
CA TYR A 114 -4.98 -47.74 -6.04
C TYR A 114 -4.39 -49.15 -6.23
N ILE A 115 -3.62 -49.31 -7.32
CA ILE A 115 -2.87 -50.50 -7.71
C ILE A 115 -1.37 -50.27 -7.50
N GLY A 116 -0.86 -49.08 -7.80
CA GLY A 116 0.56 -48.79 -7.60
C GLY A 116 1.02 -47.40 -8.05
N PRO A 117 2.30 -47.07 -7.81
CA PRO A 117 2.86 -45.74 -8.03
C PRO A 117 2.75 -45.22 -9.47
N TRP A 118 2.70 -46.11 -10.45
CA TRP A 118 2.58 -45.78 -11.87
C TRP A 118 1.34 -44.92 -12.17
N GLN A 119 0.27 -45.05 -11.38
CA GLN A 119 -0.95 -44.25 -11.55
C GLN A 119 -0.70 -42.76 -11.27
N PHE A 120 0.12 -42.45 -10.25
CA PHE A 120 0.51 -41.08 -9.95
C PHE A 120 1.44 -40.53 -11.03
N THR A 121 2.42 -41.32 -11.48
CA THR A 121 3.32 -40.92 -12.56
C THR A 121 2.56 -40.62 -13.85
N ALA A 122 1.62 -41.48 -14.24
CA ALA A 122 0.80 -41.30 -15.45
C ALA A 122 -0.11 -40.07 -15.36
N ARG A 123 -0.67 -39.79 -14.16
CA ARG A 123 -1.45 -38.57 -13.91
C ARG A 123 -0.59 -37.32 -14.06
N ASP A 124 0.55 -37.28 -13.41
CA ASP A 124 1.43 -36.11 -13.43
C ASP A 124 1.95 -35.84 -14.84
N ASP A 125 2.27 -36.90 -15.60
CA ASP A 125 2.69 -36.80 -17.00
C ASP A 125 1.55 -36.28 -17.91
N LEU A 126 0.29 -36.64 -17.62
CA LEU A 126 -0.86 -36.10 -18.34
C LEU A 126 -1.08 -34.61 -18.01
N LEU A 127 -1.05 -34.25 -16.73
CA LEU A 127 -1.23 -32.87 -16.26
C LEU A 127 -0.16 -31.93 -16.83
N LEU A 128 1.10 -32.36 -16.81
CA LEU A 128 2.21 -31.61 -17.43
C LEU A 128 2.03 -31.50 -18.93
N ARG A 129 1.57 -32.55 -19.62
CA ARG A 129 1.33 -32.50 -21.08
C ARG A 129 0.16 -31.60 -21.47
N LYS A 130 -0.84 -31.45 -20.60
CA LYS A 130 -2.07 -30.68 -20.86
C LYS A 130 -2.01 -29.23 -20.36
N SER A 131 -0.91 -28.84 -19.71
CA SER A 131 -0.68 -27.48 -19.25
C SER A 131 0.40 -26.78 -20.08
N ASP A 132 0.29 -25.46 -20.10
CA ASP A 132 1.24 -24.51 -20.70
C ASP A 132 2.17 -23.91 -19.62
N GLY A 133 1.78 -24.00 -18.34
CA GLY A 133 2.65 -23.70 -17.22
C GLY A 133 2.22 -24.34 -15.90
N LEU A 134 3.04 -24.13 -14.88
CA LEU A 134 2.89 -24.66 -13.52
C LEU A 134 2.94 -23.52 -12.50
N LEU A 135 1.92 -23.40 -11.67
CA LEU A 135 1.96 -22.65 -10.40
C LEU A 135 2.18 -23.64 -9.26
N LEU A 136 3.30 -23.52 -8.58
CA LEU A 136 3.76 -24.48 -7.58
C LEU A 136 3.91 -23.81 -6.21
N VAL A 137 3.12 -24.26 -5.23
CA VAL A 137 3.34 -23.88 -3.82
C VAL A 137 4.35 -24.86 -3.22
N TYR A 138 5.62 -24.48 -3.26
CA TYR A 138 6.73 -25.29 -2.81
C TYR A 138 7.96 -24.44 -2.52
N ASP A 139 8.63 -24.76 -1.42
CA ASP A 139 9.85 -24.12 -0.97
C ASP A 139 10.97 -25.18 -0.94
N GLU A 140 12.01 -24.96 -1.75
CA GLU A 140 13.16 -25.87 -1.84
C GLU A 140 14.08 -25.76 -0.62
N ASP A 141 14.11 -24.61 0.02
CA ASP A 141 14.99 -24.32 1.15
C ASP A 141 14.39 -24.86 2.47
N ALA A 142 13.06 -24.99 2.53
CA ALA A 142 12.34 -25.54 3.68
C ALA A 142 12.41 -27.08 3.81
N GLY A 143 12.90 -27.80 2.78
CA GLY A 143 13.16 -29.24 2.81
C GLY A 143 12.50 -30.08 1.71
N ASP A 144 12.76 -31.40 1.75
CA ASP A 144 12.22 -32.36 0.79
C ASP A 144 10.70 -32.56 0.99
N GLY A 145 9.93 -32.32 -0.07
CA GLY A 145 8.48 -32.51 -0.09
C GLY A 145 7.99 -33.25 -1.34
N SER A 146 6.77 -33.76 -1.29
CA SER A 146 6.10 -34.39 -2.42
C SER A 146 6.04 -33.52 -3.70
N PRO A 147 5.97 -32.17 -3.64
CA PRO A 147 6.00 -31.33 -4.84
C PRO A 147 7.34 -31.33 -5.58
N ARG A 148 8.45 -31.77 -4.96
CA ARG A 148 9.77 -31.81 -5.61
C ARG A 148 9.74 -32.63 -6.90
N PHE A 149 9.04 -33.76 -6.90
CA PHE A 149 8.98 -34.65 -8.07
C PHE A 149 8.31 -33.99 -9.29
N ILE A 150 7.27 -33.18 -9.08
CA ILE A 150 6.61 -32.50 -10.19
C ILE A 150 7.40 -31.28 -10.65
N LYS A 151 8.10 -30.59 -9.73
CA LYS A 151 9.04 -29.53 -10.06
C LYS A 151 10.17 -30.04 -10.95
N GLU A 152 10.82 -31.15 -10.60
CA GLU A 152 11.89 -31.74 -11.41
C GLU A 152 11.43 -32.06 -12.84
N LYS A 153 10.21 -32.58 -13.01
CA LYS A 153 9.63 -32.84 -14.32
C LYS A 153 9.28 -31.57 -15.08
N ALA A 154 8.72 -30.57 -14.40
CA ALA A 154 8.40 -29.26 -14.98
C ALA A 154 9.66 -28.52 -15.46
N VAL A 155 10.75 -28.53 -14.66
CA VAL A 155 12.04 -27.95 -15.05
C VAL A 155 12.60 -28.64 -16.29
N LYS A 156 12.53 -29.98 -16.36
CA LYS A 156 12.90 -30.73 -17.57
C LYS A 156 12.04 -30.34 -18.77
N LYS A 157 10.75 -30.08 -18.59
CA LYS A 157 9.87 -29.62 -19.67
C LYS A 157 10.25 -28.20 -20.12
N GLN A 158 10.46 -27.28 -19.19
CA GLN A 158 10.89 -25.90 -19.45
C GLN A 158 12.23 -25.81 -20.20
N GLN A 159 13.14 -26.76 -20.00
CA GLN A 159 14.40 -26.83 -20.76
C GLN A 159 14.21 -27.21 -22.23
N ASN A 160 13.12 -27.92 -22.57
CA ASN A 160 12.87 -28.48 -23.89
C ASN A 160 11.73 -27.78 -24.65
N GLU A 161 10.83 -27.11 -23.93
CA GLU A 161 9.59 -26.50 -24.42
C GLU A 161 9.36 -25.16 -23.69
N ASP A 162 8.56 -24.27 -24.28
CA ASP A 162 8.14 -23.01 -23.66
C ASP A 162 7.11 -23.28 -22.54
N TYR A 163 7.60 -23.65 -21.35
CA TYR A 163 6.79 -23.99 -20.18
C TYR A 163 7.10 -23.07 -19.01
N THR A 164 6.10 -22.29 -18.58
CA THR A 164 6.25 -21.32 -17.48
C THR A 164 6.16 -22.02 -16.13
N ILE A 165 7.07 -21.68 -15.20
CA ILE A 165 7.02 -22.14 -13.81
C ILE A 165 6.93 -20.91 -12.91
N ILE A 166 5.88 -20.84 -12.11
CA ILE A 166 5.62 -19.80 -11.13
C ILE A 166 5.66 -20.48 -9.76
N SER A 167 6.51 -20.02 -8.86
CA SER A 167 6.61 -20.57 -7.50
C SER A 167 5.96 -19.64 -6.49
N ILE A 168 5.35 -20.23 -5.45
CA ILE A 168 4.95 -19.57 -4.22
C ILE A 168 5.73 -20.25 -3.09
N THR A 169 6.64 -19.52 -2.46
CA THR A 169 7.51 -20.02 -1.39
C THR A 169 6.88 -19.79 -0.01
N SER A 170 7.54 -20.28 1.05
CA SER A 170 7.10 -19.97 2.41
C SER A 170 7.23 -18.48 2.73
N GLU A 171 8.21 -17.79 2.14
CA GLU A 171 8.41 -16.35 2.26
C GLU A 171 7.26 -15.57 1.62
N ASP A 172 6.81 -15.95 0.41
CA ASP A 172 5.63 -15.35 -0.22
C ASP A 172 4.38 -15.48 0.67
N ILE A 173 4.18 -16.64 1.31
CA ILE A 173 3.03 -16.87 2.20
C ILE A 173 3.17 -16.10 3.51
N GLN A 174 4.39 -15.99 4.05
CA GLN A 174 4.66 -15.19 5.26
C GLN A 174 4.43 -13.72 5.00
N SER A 175 4.91 -13.17 3.88
CA SER A 175 4.63 -11.79 3.48
C SER A 175 3.13 -11.52 3.38
N VAL A 176 2.36 -12.42 2.76
CA VAL A 176 0.89 -12.30 2.71
C VAL A 176 0.24 -12.39 4.10
N ALA A 177 0.79 -13.22 5.00
CA ALA A 177 0.30 -13.34 6.37
C ALA A 177 0.65 -12.13 7.24
N GLU A 178 1.82 -11.51 7.02
CA GLU A 178 2.24 -10.28 7.67
C GLU A 178 1.40 -9.11 7.18
N ASP A 179 1.19 -8.98 5.87
CA ASP A 179 0.31 -7.96 5.28
C ASP A 179 -1.13 -8.07 5.80
N GLU A 180 -1.65 -9.29 5.97
CA GLU A 180 -2.99 -9.51 6.53
C GLU A 180 -3.04 -9.29 8.05
N ARG A 181 -2.01 -9.69 8.80
CA ARG A 181 -1.91 -9.40 10.24
C ARG A 181 -1.74 -7.91 10.50
N MET A 182 -1.14 -7.18 9.56
CA MET A 182 -1.09 -5.71 9.56
C MET A 182 -2.44 -5.09 9.19
N ASN A 183 -3.32 -5.81 8.51
CA ASN A 183 -4.70 -5.41 8.21
C ASN A 183 -5.74 -5.84 9.26
N ASP A 184 -5.42 -6.77 10.17
CA ASP A 184 -6.31 -7.22 11.24
C ASP A 184 -6.44 -6.13 12.33
N ARG A 185 -7.43 -5.28 12.11
CA ARG A 185 -7.90 -4.23 13.02
C ARG A 185 -8.16 -4.82 14.41
N ILE A 186 -7.74 -4.10 15.44
CA ILE A 186 -8.20 -4.32 16.81
C ILE A 186 -9.74 -4.33 16.82
N GLN A 187 -10.36 -5.41 17.32
CA GLN A 187 -11.82 -5.45 17.49
C GLN A 187 -12.25 -4.57 18.67
N LEU A 188 -12.96 -3.50 18.36
CA LEU A 188 -13.37 -2.47 19.32
C LEU A 188 -14.79 -2.71 19.83
N HIS A 189 -15.03 -2.32 21.08
CA HIS A 189 -16.36 -2.20 21.65
C HIS A 189 -16.95 -0.83 21.25
N GLY A 190 -17.77 -0.81 20.20
CA GLY A 190 -18.43 0.40 19.69
C GLY A 190 -17.57 1.18 18.69
N PHE A 191 -17.80 2.49 18.57
CA PHE A 191 -17.06 3.37 17.66
C PHE A 191 -15.65 3.65 18.18
N ASN A 192 -14.68 3.75 17.26
CA ASN A 192 -13.31 4.10 17.61
C ASN A 192 -13.20 5.61 17.93
N ASN A 193 -12.93 5.93 19.20
CA ASN A 193 -12.85 7.33 19.65
C ASN A 193 -11.42 7.88 19.64
N LEU A 194 -10.51 7.24 18.89
CA LEU A 194 -9.16 7.75 18.69
C LEU A 194 -9.15 8.81 17.59
N THR A 195 -8.58 9.97 17.91
CA THR A 195 -8.24 11.00 16.93
C THR A 195 -6.81 10.79 16.49
N LYS A 196 -6.58 10.74 15.17
CA LYS A 196 -5.26 10.59 14.56
C LYS A 196 -4.99 11.82 13.71
N SER A 197 -3.91 12.53 14.03
CA SER A 197 -3.49 13.71 13.27
C SER A 197 -2.09 13.49 12.69
N LEU A 198 -1.95 13.70 11.39
CA LEU A 198 -0.68 13.78 10.68
C LEU A 198 -0.48 15.21 10.21
N SER A 199 0.54 15.89 10.74
CA SER A 199 1.00 17.16 10.21
C SER A 199 2.27 16.93 9.39
N PHE A 200 2.30 17.52 8.19
CA PHE A 200 3.39 17.41 7.23
C PHE A 200 3.80 18.82 6.84
N ASN A 201 4.99 19.24 7.25
CA ASN A 201 5.59 20.50 6.83
C ASN A 201 6.68 20.16 5.81
N MET A 202 6.66 20.81 4.66
CA MET A 202 7.75 20.71 3.70
C MET A 202 8.37 22.05 3.42
N TYR A 203 9.63 21.99 3.00
CA TYR A 203 10.43 23.14 2.64
C TYR A 203 11.12 22.86 1.30
N ASP A 204 11.04 23.84 0.41
CA ASP A 204 11.72 23.92 -0.87
C ASP A 204 12.58 25.19 -0.84
N ILE A 205 13.85 25.09 -1.20
CA ILE A 205 14.82 26.17 -1.09
C ILE A 205 15.34 26.51 -2.47
N CYS A 206 15.46 27.79 -2.78
CA CYS A 206 16.00 28.26 -4.06
C CYS A 206 16.92 29.46 -3.86
N TYR A 207 17.95 29.57 -4.70
CA TYR A 207 18.82 30.74 -4.76
C TYR A 207 18.38 31.69 -5.87
N THR A 208 17.99 32.90 -5.48
CA THR A 208 17.56 33.99 -6.37
C THR A 208 18.35 35.26 -6.05
N LYS A 209 19.33 35.60 -6.90
CA LYS A 209 20.24 36.74 -6.70
C LYS A 209 19.59 38.06 -7.16
N THR A 210 18.87 38.02 -8.27
CA THR A 210 18.26 39.21 -8.89
C THR A 210 16.79 39.36 -8.54
N LYS A 211 16.24 40.57 -8.70
CA LYS A 211 14.81 40.82 -8.51
C LYS A 211 13.97 40.02 -9.50
N ASP A 212 14.44 39.92 -10.75
CA ASP A 212 13.77 39.19 -11.82
C ASP A 212 13.73 37.67 -11.55
N GLU A 213 14.83 37.09 -11.05
CA GLU A 213 14.87 35.68 -10.62
C GLU A 213 13.86 35.39 -9.50
N ARG A 214 13.75 36.32 -8.53
CA ARG A 214 12.77 36.19 -7.45
C ARG A 214 11.34 36.26 -7.99
N GLU A 215 11.02 37.23 -8.83
CA GLU A 215 9.68 37.37 -9.40
C GLU A 215 9.29 36.10 -10.17
N ALA A 216 10.21 35.53 -10.94
CA ALA A 216 9.98 34.29 -11.67
C ALA A 216 9.84 33.05 -10.75
N TYR A 217 10.58 32.99 -9.63
CA TYR A 217 10.38 31.96 -8.61
C TYR A 217 9.00 32.08 -7.94
N ILE A 218 8.55 33.30 -7.63
CA ILE A 218 7.21 33.54 -7.07
C ILE A 218 6.13 33.10 -8.06
N GLU A 219 6.26 33.45 -9.34
CA GLU A 219 5.33 33.01 -10.38
C GLU A 219 5.28 31.48 -10.49
N TYR A 220 6.42 30.81 -10.40
CA TYR A 220 6.49 29.35 -10.35
C TYR A 220 5.73 28.79 -9.14
N ILE A 221 5.91 29.36 -7.95
CA ILE A 221 5.20 28.93 -6.73
C ILE A 221 3.68 29.12 -6.89
N ASP A 222 3.23 30.26 -7.40
CA ASP A 222 1.80 30.51 -7.63
C ASP A 222 1.21 29.54 -8.67
N GLU A 223 1.98 29.13 -9.68
CA GLU A 223 1.54 28.12 -10.65
C GLU A 223 1.51 26.70 -10.06
N GLN A 224 2.55 26.32 -9.31
CA GLN A 224 2.65 24.96 -8.76
C GLN A 224 1.78 24.75 -7.52
N TYR A 225 1.52 25.79 -6.73
CA TYR A 225 0.92 25.70 -5.40
C TYR A 225 -0.30 26.62 -5.21
N ASN A 226 -1.05 26.93 -6.29
CA ASN A 226 -2.36 27.58 -6.19
C ASN A 226 -3.41 26.69 -5.52
N ALA A 227 -4.47 27.33 -5.02
CA ALA A 227 -5.62 26.71 -4.40
C ALA A 227 -6.22 25.56 -5.23
N ALA A 228 -6.33 25.71 -6.56
CA ALA A 228 -6.95 24.69 -7.41
C ALA A 228 -6.16 23.38 -7.44
N ARG A 229 -4.83 23.44 -7.58
CA ARG A 229 -3.98 22.24 -7.55
C ARG A 229 -3.91 21.64 -6.16
N LEU A 230 -3.75 22.48 -5.13
CA LEU A 230 -3.75 22.03 -3.73
C LEU A 230 -5.06 21.33 -3.36
N SER A 231 -6.21 21.86 -3.80
CA SER A 231 -7.51 21.24 -3.62
C SER A 231 -7.55 19.84 -4.23
N LYS A 232 -7.06 19.67 -5.48
CA LYS A 232 -6.97 18.36 -6.13
C LYS A 232 -6.08 17.37 -5.39
N ILE A 233 -4.91 17.82 -4.90
CA ILE A 233 -4.01 16.97 -4.10
C ILE A 233 -4.75 16.49 -2.85
N LEU A 234 -5.38 17.41 -2.12
CA LEU A 234 -6.08 17.04 -0.91
C LEU A 234 -7.33 16.17 -1.19
N THR A 235 -7.99 16.30 -2.35
CA THR A 235 -9.10 15.40 -2.76
C THR A 235 -8.58 13.98 -2.96
N ASN A 236 -7.45 13.81 -3.63
CA ASN A 236 -6.81 12.50 -3.76
C ASN A 236 -6.40 11.94 -2.38
N VAL A 237 -5.94 12.79 -1.47
CA VAL A 237 -5.67 12.39 -0.07
C VAL A 237 -6.94 11.86 0.59
N SER A 238 -8.08 12.55 0.46
CA SER A 238 -9.37 12.06 1.00
C SER A 238 -9.78 10.72 0.39
N ASP A 239 -9.57 10.51 -0.91
CA ASP A 239 -9.87 9.24 -1.57
C ASP A 239 -8.97 8.09 -1.07
N ILE A 240 -7.66 8.34 -0.92
CA ILE A 240 -6.69 7.34 -0.42
C ILE A 240 -7.02 6.89 0.99
N ILE A 241 -7.40 7.83 1.86
CA ILE A 241 -7.77 7.49 3.24
C ILE A 241 -9.19 6.92 3.34
N GLY A 242 -10.00 7.03 2.27
CA GLY A 242 -11.37 6.53 2.21
C GLY A 242 -12.38 7.43 2.92
N ALA A 243 -12.14 8.75 2.94
CA ALA A 243 -13.02 9.72 3.57
C ALA A 243 -13.86 10.46 2.52
N HIS A 244 -15.12 10.76 2.86
CA HIS A 244 -16.01 11.54 2.00
C HIS A 244 -15.85 13.04 2.25
N VAL A 245 -15.61 13.81 1.19
CA VAL A 245 -15.54 15.27 1.25
C VAL A 245 -16.93 15.86 1.45
N LEU A 246 -17.11 16.62 2.53
CA LEU A 246 -18.37 17.30 2.86
C LEU A 246 -18.39 18.74 2.35
N ASN A 247 -17.26 19.44 2.47
CA ASN A 247 -17.12 20.85 2.09
C ASN A 247 -15.65 21.14 1.75
N VAL A 248 -15.44 22.01 0.76
CA VAL A 248 -14.14 22.56 0.37
C VAL A 248 -14.20 24.08 0.45
N ALA A 249 -13.33 24.67 1.25
CA ALA A 249 -13.07 26.11 1.27
C ALA A 249 -11.64 26.36 0.79
N GLN A 250 -11.46 27.30 -0.14
CA GLN A 250 -10.15 27.61 -0.68
C GLN A 250 -9.97 29.11 -0.93
N GLN A 251 -8.73 29.58 -0.79
CA GLN A 251 -8.38 30.98 -0.96
C GLN A 251 -6.91 31.11 -1.41
N ASP A 252 -6.68 31.84 -2.49
CA ASP A 252 -5.35 32.34 -2.84
C ASP A 252 -5.11 33.68 -2.12
N TYR A 253 -3.91 33.86 -1.54
CA TYR A 253 -3.51 35.06 -0.81
C TYR A 253 -2.90 36.10 -1.73
N VAL A 254 -2.99 37.37 -1.32
CA VAL A 254 -2.27 38.48 -1.94
C VAL A 254 -1.22 38.97 -0.94
N PRO A 255 0.08 39.04 -1.28
CA PRO A 255 0.63 38.95 -2.63
C PRO A 255 0.83 37.53 -3.22
N GLN A 256 0.95 36.48 -2.40
CA GLN A 256 1.33 35.12 -2.85
C GLN A 256 0.95 34.04 -1.82
N GLY A 257 0.80 32.79 -2.28
CA GLY A 257 0.44 31.62 -1.46
C GLY A 257 -1.04 31.28 -1.50
N ALA A 258 -1.41 30.14 -0.91
CA ALA A 258 -2.75 29.58 -0.97
C ALA A 258 -3.11 28.80 0.29
N SER A 259 -4.40 28.67 0.52
CA SER A 259 -4.99 27.91 1.62
C SER A 259 -6.15 27.10 1.10
N VAL A 260 -6.20 25.82 1.46
CA VAL A 260 -7.36 24.95 1.22
C VAL A 260 -7.71 24.22 2.50
N THR A 261 -9.00 24.18 2.82
CA THR A 261 -9.57 23.45 3.95
C THR A 261 -10.67 22.56 3.45
N MET A 262 -10.62 21.28 3.81
CA MET A 262 -11.66 20.31 3.53
C MET A 262 -12.20 19.67 4.80
N LEU A 263 -13.51 19.64 4.92
CA LEU A 263 -14.21 18.81 5.90
C LEU A 263 -14.44 17.43 5.31
N VAL A 264 -14.12 16.39 6.07
CA VAL A 264 -14.24 15.00 5.62
C VAL A 264 -14.96 14.12 6.67
N SER A 265 -15.53 13.00 6.23
CA SER A 265 -16.19 12.01 7.10
C SER A 265 -15.85 10.56 6.75
N GLU A 266 -15.70 9.70 7.76
CA GLU A 266 -15.25 8.30 7.60
C GLU A 266 -16.36 7.29 7.20
N GLY A 267 -17.64 7.69 7.13
CA GLY A 267 -18.77 6.78 6.87
C GLY A 267 -19.79 7.33 5.87
N PRO A 268 -20.68 6.47 5.33
CA PRO A 268 -21.72 6.90 4.40
C PRO A 268 -22.64 7.94 5.06
N ILE A 269 -22.99 8.97 4.30
CA ILE A 269 -23.86 10.07 4.74
C ILE A 269 -25.28 9.52 4.93
N VAL A 270 -25.56 8.92 6.09
CA VAL A 270 -26.93 8.60 6.50
C VAL A 270 -27.51 9.90 7.07
N GLU A 271 -28.33 10.55 6.25
CA GLU A 271 -29.15 11.73 6.56
C GLU A 271 -28.36 13.04 6.74
N ILE A 272 -28.20 13.79 5.64
CA ILE A 272 -28.29 15.26 5.73
C ILE A 272 -29.77 15.53 6.04
N PRO A 273 -30.12 16.21 7.14
CA PRO A 273 -31.49 16.67 7.31
C PRO A 273 -31.83 17.61 6.15
N GLU A 274 -32.76 17.20 5.29
CA GLU A 274 -33.48 18.14 4.42
C GLU A 274 -34.39 19.00 5.31
N GLU A 275 -33.81 19.89 6.10
CA GLU A 275 -34.54 20.97 6.75
C GLU A 275 -33.93 22.31 6.34
N SER A 276 -34.11 22.63 5.05
CA SER A 276 -34.25 24.03 4.63
C SER A 276 -35.65 24.50 5.02
N PHE A 277 -35.80 25.00 6.24
CA PHE A 277 -36.96 25.82 6.62
C PHE A 277 -36.47 27.10 7.30
N ASP A 278 -36.05 28.07 6.49
CA ASP A 278 -36.41 29.48 6.71
C ASP A 278 -36.05 30.34 5.49
N GLU A 279 -37.08 30.97 4.90
CA GLU A 279 -36.91 32.08 3.96
C GLU A 279 -36.47 33.32 4.74
N SER A 280 -35.21 33.74 4.60
CA SER A 280 -34.78 35.10 5.01
C SER A 280 -33.77 35.70 4.02
N PRO A 281 -33.85 37.01 3.71
CA PRO A 281 -33.01 37.64 2.70
C PRO A 281 -31.77 38.25 3.34
N GLY A 282 -30.60 37.73 2.99
CA GLY A 282 -29.30 38.36 3.26
C GLY A 282 -28.18 37.53 2.64
N PRO A 283 -27.16 38.14 2.02
CA PRO A 283 -26.05 37.37 1.47
C PRO A 283 -25.23 36.85 2.65
N LEU A 284 -25.26 35.55 2.89
CA LEU A 284 -24.30 34.88 3.76
C LEU A 284 -23.07 34.53 2.92
N PRO A 285 -21.84 34.76 3.41
CA PRO A 285 -20.62 34.52 2.64
C PRO A 285 -20.49 33.03 2.27
N ASP A 286 -20.04 32.76 1.04
CA ASP A 286 -20.09 31.43 0.42
C ASP A 286 -19.36 30.31 1.16
N ASN A 287 -18.48 30.58 2.13
CA ASN A 287 -17.67 29.55 2.75
C ASN A 287 -17.57 29.76 4.27
N VAL A 288 -18.49 29.19 5.06
CA VAL A 288 -18.32 29.08 6.51
C VAL A 288 -18.26 27.59 6.88
N VAL A 289 -17.03 27.09 7.04
CA VAL A 289 -16.76 25.77 7.60
C VAL A 289 -17.14 25.79 9.08
N MET A 290 -18.26 25.19 9.46
CA MET A 290 -18.66 25.04 10.87
C MET A 290 -19.01 23.59 11.18
N GLN A 291 -18.01 22.83 11.64
CA GLN A 291 -18.12 21.63 12.48
C GLN A 291 -16.71 21.27 13.00
N LEU A 292 -16.37 21.71 14.22
CA LEU A 292 -15.04 21.52 14.86
C LEU A 292 -14.80 20.10 15.41
N ASP A 293 -15.82 19.26 15.35
CA ASP A 293 -15.85 17.88 15.82
C ASP A 293 -15.63 16.86 14.69
N LYS A 294 -15.46 17.33 13.45
CA LYS A 294 -15.27 16.49 12.26
C LYS A 294 -13.81 16.42 11.82
N SER A 295 -13.51 15.34 11.12
CA SER A 295 -12.25 15.14 10.43
C SER A 295 -12.05 16.22 9.38
N HIS A 296 -10.80 16.67 9.22
CA HIS A 296 -10.46 17.74 8.29
C HIS A 296 -9.09 17.51 7.67
N ILE A 297 -8.92 18.12 6.50
CA ILE A 297 -7.67 18.16 5.77
C ILE A 297 -7.40 19.61 5.41
N THR A 298 -6.27 20.17 5.82
CA THR A 298 -5.89 21.54 5.49
C THR A 298 -4.53 21.59 4.81
N VAL A 299 -4.33 22.60 3.99
CA VAL A 299 -3.03 22.98 3.47
C VAL A 299 -2.90 24.50 3.45
N HIS A 300 -1.73 24.99 3.85
CA HIS A 300 -1.35 26.39 3.80
C HIS A 300 0.04 26.53 3.21
N THR A 301 0.25 27.50 2.33
CA THR A 301 1.56 27.75 1.74
C THR A 301 2.10 29.12 2.14
N TYR A 302 3.39 29.14 2.48
CA TYR A 302 4.12 30.28 3.03
C TYR A 302 5.43 30.46 2.25
N PRO A 303 5.42 31.24 1.17
CA PRO A 303 6.66 31.70 0.55
C PRO A 303 7.34 32.74 1.46
N GLU A 304 8.59 32.47 1.83
CA GLU A 304 9.48 33.32 2.61
C GLU A 304 10.64 33.79 1.72
N PHE A 305 11.11 35.01 1.96
CA PHE A 305 12.35 35.49 1.36
C PHE A 305 13.18 36.24 2.37
N HIS A 306 14.44 35.83 2.52
CA HIS A 306 15.39 36.54 3.36
C HIS A 306 15.93 37.80 2.64
N PRO A 307 15.62 39.04 3.11
CA PRO A 307 15.94 40.30 2.41
C PRO A 307 17.41 40.52 1.99
N SER A 308 18.36 39.83 2.63
CA SER A 308 19.81 40.11 2.53
C SER A 308 20.66 38.99 1.93
N GLU A 309 20.14 37.75 1.78
CA GLU A 309 21.00 36.58 1.52
C GLU A 309 20.73 35.87 0.18
N GLY A 310 19.75 36.33 -0.61
CA GLY A 310 19.47 35.75 -1.93
C GLY A 310 18.88 34.33 -1.87
N ILE A 311 18.55 33.83 -0.68
CA ILE A 311 17.86 32.57 -0.45
C ILE A 311 16.35 32.85 -0.37
N SER A 312 15.59 32.08 -1.14
CA SER A 312 14.13 32.05 -1.09
C SER A 312 13.71 30.68 -0.57
N THR A 313 12.87 30.66 0.47
CA THR A 313 12.40 29.42 1.09
C THR A 313 10.89 29.35 0.95
N PHE A 314 10.38 28.29 0.35
CA PHE A 314 8.95 28.01 0.27
C PHE A 314 8.59 26.94 1.29
N ARG A 315 7.50 27.16 2.03
CA ARG A 315 6.99 26.20 3.00
C ARG A 315 5.54 25.84 2.69
N ALA A 316 5.21 24.55 2.70
CA ALA A 316 3.82 24.09 2.69
C ALA A 316 3.51 23.26 3.94
N ASP A 317 2.41 23.61 4.61
CA ASP A 317 1.92 23.00 5.84
C ASP A 317 0.65 22.25 5.53
N ILE A 318 0.63 20.95 5.80
CA ILE A 318 -0.53 20.09 5.60
C ILE A 318 -0.91 19.48 6.95
N ASP A 319 -2.19 19.50 7.30
CA ASP A 319 -2.71 18.80 8.47
C ASP A 319 -3.84 17.87 8.03
N VAL A 320 -3.71 16.58 8.35
CA VAL A 320 -4.70 15.54 8.07
C VAL A 320 -5.17 14.98 9.42
N SER A 321 -6.39 15.33 9.80
CA SER A 321 -6.98 14.92 11.08
C SER A 321 -8.20 14.03 10.84
N THR A 322 -8.13 12.80 11.36
CA THR A 322 -9.11 11.72 11.16
C THR A 322 -9.61 11.21 12.51
N CYS A 323 -10.85 10.73 12.54
CA CYS A 323 -11.57 10.32 13.75
C CYS A 323 -12.17 8.94 13.54
N GLY A 324 -11.56 7.91 14.11
CA GLY A 324 -12.06 6.55 13.94
C GLY A 324 -10.96 5.59 13.54
N GLU A 325 -11.24 4.74 12.56
CA GLU A 325 -10.33 3.65 12.13
C GLU A 325 -9.41 4.09 10.99
N ILE A 326 -9.69 5.20 10.32
CA ILE A 326 -8.87 5.69 9.22
C ILE A 326 -7.53 6.18 9.77
N SER A 327 -6.43 5.71 9.18
CA SER A 327 -5.09 6.22 9.49
C SER A 327 -4.64 7.21 8.41
N PRO A 328 -4.26 8.45 8.76
CA PRO A 328 -3.79 9.43 7.79
C PRO A 328 -2.42 9.05 7.20
N LEU A 329 -1.67 8.14 7.86
CA LEU A 329 -0.41 7.61 7.37
C LEU A 329 -0.55 6.88 6.02
N LYS A 330 -1.75 6.42 5.66
CA LYS A 330 -2.01 5.80 4.34
C LYS A 330 -1.75 6.76 3.17
N ALA A 331 -1.96 8.06 3.37
CA ALA A 331 -1.71 9.08 2.35
C ALA A 331 -0.27 9.59 2.34
N LEU A 332 0.58 9.17 3.28
CA LEU A 332 1.92 9.73 3.46
C LEU A 332 2.78 9.58 2.20
N ASN A 333 2.78 8.39 1.61
CA ASN A 333 3.54 8.13 0.38
C ASN A 333 3.11 9.06 -0.77
N TYR A 334 1.81 9.30 -0.91
CA TYR A 334 1.28 10.20 -1.94
C TYR A 334 1.64 11.67 -1.66
N LEU A 335 1.58 12.10 -0.40
CA LEU A 335 1.97 13.45 0.01
C LEU A 335 3.45 13.71 -0.29
N ILE A 336 4.36 12.79 0.05
CA ILE A 336 5.79 12.93 -0.23
C ILE A 336 6.05 13.17 -1.73
N HIS A 337 5.44 12.36 -2.60
CA HIS A 337 5.63 12.48 -4.05
C HIS A 337 4.94 13.70 -4.67
N SER A 338 3.89 14.24 -4.05
CA SER A 338 3.11 15.34 -4.63
C SER A 338 3.82 16.70 -4.52
N PHE A 339 4.79 16.82 -3.62
CA PHE A 339 5.40 18.09 -3.24
C PHE A 339 6.92 18.17 -3.51
N ASP A 340 7.59 17.07 -3.88
CA ASP A 340 9.01 17.00 -4.30
C ASP A 340 9.96 17.93 -3.51
N THR A 341 10.20 17.56 -2.26
CA THR A 341 10.67 18.50 -1.22
C THR A 341 12.11 18.25 -0.82
N ASP A 342 12.88 19.30 -0.51
CA ASP A 342 14.23 19.17 0.03
C ASP A 342 14.24 18.69 1.50
N ILE A 343 13.35 19.29 2.30
CA ILE A 343 13.24 19.02 3.73
C ILE A 343 11.78 18.81 4.05
N MET A 344 11.51 17.78 4.84
CA MET A 344 10.18 17.49 5.34
C MET A 344 10.23 17.19 6.84
N THR A 345 9.24 17.67 7.55
CA THR A 345 9.02 17.41 8.97
C THR A 345 7.62 16.84 9.13
N MET A 346 7.55 15.65 9.72
CA MET A 346 6.34 14.88 9.88
C MET A 346 6.05 14.66 11.35
N ASP A 347 4.84 15.02 11.77
CA ASP A 347 4.33 14.85 13.11
C ASP A 347 3.09 13.97 13.06
N TYR A 348 3.14 12.83 13.72
CA TYR A 348 1.98 11.96 13.89
C TYR A 348 1.63 11.82 15.36
N ARG A 349 0.36 12.04 15.70
CA ARG A 349 -0.13 11.90 17.07
C ARG A 349 -1.45 11.17 17.13
N VAL A 350 -1.62 10.37 18.17
CA VAL A 350 -2.87 9.69 18.50
C VAL A 350 -3.39 10.19 19.85
N ARG A 351 -4.64 10.62 19.90
CA ARG A 351 -5.30 11.14 21.11
C ARG A 351 -6.62 10.42 21.38
N GLY A 352 -7.04 10.45 22.64
CA GLY A 352 -8.25 9.77 23.09
C GLY A 352 -7.99 8.34 23.53
N PHE A 353 -9.07 7.58 23.71
CA PHE A 353 -9.00 6.15 23.97
C PHE A 353 -10.21 5.45 23.38
N THR A 354 -10.02 4.22 22.97
CA THR A 354 -11.10 3.29 22.64
C THR A 354 -11.08 2.10 23.60
N ARG A 355 -12.02 1.17 23.48
CA ARG A 355 -12.06 -0.04 24.30
C ARG A 355 -12.07 -1.26 23.41
N ASP A 356 -11.34 -2.30 23.81
CA ASP A 356 -11.52 -3.62 23.20
C ASP A 356 -12.82 -4.29 23.71
N THR A 357 -13.14 -5.45 23.14
CA THR A 357 -14.30 -6.26 23.53
C THR A 357 -14.28 -6.74 24.98
N SER A 358 -13.11 -6.73 25.63
CA SER A 358 -12.95 -7.05 27.06
C SER A 358 -13.14 -5.84 27.98
N GLY A 359 -13.33 -4.64 27.41
CA GLY A 359 -13.48 -3.37 28.12
C GLY A 359 -12.17 -2.70 28.51
N ARG A 360 -11.01 -3.24 28.12
CA ARG A 360 -9.70 -2.63 28.36
C ARG A 360 -9.55 -1.38 27.49
N LYS A 361 -9.01 -0.30 28.07
CA LYS A 361 -8.72 0.93 27.33
C LYS A 361 -7.51 0.75 26.44
N LEU A 362 -7.63 1.18 25.19
CA LEU A 362 -6.57 1.25 24.21
C LEU A 362 -6.38 2.71 23.80
N PHE A 363 -5.12 3.15 23.77
CA PHE A 363 -4.74 4.53 23.45
C PHE A 363 -4.05 4.64 22.08
N ILE A 364 -3.79 3.50 21.46
CA ILE A 364 -3.30 3.33 20.10
C ILE A 364 -3.91 2.04 19.56
N ASP A 365 -4.29 2.05 18.28
CA ASP A 365 -5.02 0.96 17.65
C ASP A 365 -4.27 0.28 16.49
N HIS A 366 -3.01 0.65 16.30
CA HIS A 366 -2.10 0.08 15.32
C HIS A 366 -0.68 0.12 15.87
N GLU A 367 0.19 -0.72 15.33
CA GLU A 367 1.60 -0.69 15.71
C GLU A 367 2.31 0.46 14.99
N ILE A 368 3.00 1.29 15.77
CA ILE A 368 3.86 2.34 15.23
C ILE A 368 5.03 2.54 16.19
N GLY A 369 6.23 2.28 15.68
CA GLY A 369 7.49 2.65 16.32
C GLY A 369 8.11 3.91 15.71
N SER A 370 7.80 4.19 14.44
CA SER A 370 8.33 5.32 13.68
C SER A 370 7.41 5.63 12.49
N ILE A 371 7.33 6.90 12.09
CA ILE A 371 6.69 7.30 10.83
C ILE A 371 7.47 6.72 9.64
N GLN A 372 8.78 6.54 9.77
CA GLN A 372 9.64 5.95 8.73
C GLN A 372 9.17 4.55 8.31
N ASN A 373 8.52 3.79 9.20
CA ASN A 373 7.96 2.46 8.87
C ASN A 373 6.88 2.53 7.77
N TYR A 374 6.31 3.72 7.53
CA TYR A 374 5.26 3.98 6.55
C TYR A 374 5.82 4.63 5.26
N ILE A 375 7.15 4.73 5.12
CA ILE A 375 7.83 5.30 3.96
C ILE A 375 8.55 4.17 3.19
N PRO A 376 8.34 4.02 1.87
CA PRO A 376 9.06 3.03 1.06
C PRO A 376 10.58 3.18 1.11
N ASP A 377 11.32 2.08 1.06
CA ASP A 377 12.79 2.08 1.20
C ASP A 377 13.50 2.87 0.09
N GLU A 378 12.91 2.94 -1.11
CA GLU A 378 13.39 3.77 -2.21
C GLU A 378 13.44 5.25 -1.80
N ILE A 379 12.37 5.77 -1.20
CA ILE A 379 12.33 7.15 -0.69
C ILE A 379 13.29 7.31 0.47
N LYS A 380 13.29 6.37 1.43
CA LYS A 380 14.21 6.41 2.58
C LYS A 380 15.67 6.54 2.16
N SER A 381 16.04 5.91 1.04
CA SER A 381 17.41 5.94 0.53
C SER A 381 17.86 7.35 0.07
N SER A 382 16.91 8.21 -0.30
CA SER A 382 17.14 9.57 -0.79
C SER A 382 17.28 10.61 0.32
N PHE A 383 16.85 10.29 1.55
CA PHE A 383 16.81 11.23 2.68
C PHE A 383 17.66 10.78 3.86
N ASP A 384 18.29 11.74 4.53
CA ASP A 384 18.77 11.61 5.90
C ASP A 384 17.60 11.85 6.84
N MET A 385 17.30 10.87 7.69
CA MET A 385 16.11 10.89 8.56
C MET A 385 16.47 10.79 10.03
N ILE A 386 15.78 11.55 10.88
CA ILE A 386 15.93 11.54 12.34
C ILE A 386 14.54 11.42 12.98
N ASP A 387 14.42 10.49 13.93
CA ASP A 387 13.24 10.36 14.77
C ASP A 387 13.39 11.02 16.14
N VAL A 388 12.33 11.68 16.59
CA VAL A 388 12.21 12.27 17.93
C VAL A 388 10.86 11.87 18.55
N ASN A 389 10.69 10.57 18.80
CA ASN A 389 9.42 10.01 19.27
C ASN A 389 9.28 10.15 20.80
N VAL A 390 8.06 10.49 21.25
CA VAL A 390 7.66 10.48 22.68
C VAL A 390 6.57 9.43 22.85
N TYR A 391 6.99 8.17 22.98
CA TYR A 391 6.12 7.00 22.99
C TYR A 391 5.05 7.04 24.09
N GLN A 392 5.38 7.55 25.28
CA GLN A 392 4.46 7.65 26.40
C GLN A 392 3.25 8.56 26.10
N GLU A 393 3.43 9.51 25.18
CA GLU A 393 2.41 10.47 24.79
C GLU A 393 1.82 10.20 23.39
N ASN A 394 2.16 9.05 22.78
CA ASN A 394 1.80 8.70 21.40
C ASN A 394 2.10 9.83 20.40
N ILE A 395 3.27 10.45 20.52
CA ILE A 395 3.79 11.46 19.58
C ILE A 395 4.96 10.85 18.83
N PHE A 396 4.88 10.87 17.51
CA PHE A 396 5.91 10.38 16.61
C PHE A 396 6.33 11.55 15.72
N HIS A 397 7.63 11.75 15.58
CA HIS A 397 8.18 12.87 14.85
C HIS A 397 9.36 12.39 14.02
N THR A 398 9.32 12.65 12.73
CA THR A 398 10.39 12.30 11.79
C THR A 398 10.74 13.53 10.98
N LYS A 399 12.03 13.86 10.95
CA LYS A 399 12.58 14.88 10.04
C LYS A 399 13.35 14.19 8.93
N CYS A 400 13.25 14.70 7.72
CA CYS A 400 14.01 14.22 6.57
C CYS A 400 14.69 15.40 5.87
N LYS A 401 15.92 15.20 5.41
CA LYS A 401 16.67 16.12 4.55
C LYS A 401 17.26 15.36 3.37
N LEU A 402 17.13 15.90 2.15
CA LEU A 402 17.66 15.26 0.95
C LEU A 402 19.18 15.02 1.07
N ARG A 403 19.63 13.80 0.73
CA ARG A 403 21.04 13.41 0.81
C ARG A 403 21.88 13.97 -0.32
N GLU A 404 21.35 13.85 -1.53
CA GLU A 404 22.05 14.30 -2.73
C GLU A 404 21.84 15.79 -2.89
N PHE A 405 22.95 16.53 -2.96
CA PHE A 405 22.94 17.96 -3.21
C PHE A 405 23.53 18.23 -4.59
N ASP A 406 22.71 18.75 -5.50
CA ASP A 406 23.18 19.30 -6.77
C ASP A 406 22.77 20.77 -6.87
N LEU A 407 23.77 21.65 -6.94
CA LEU A 407 23.59 23.09 -7.05
C LEU A 407 22.68 23.46 -8.24
N ASP A 408 22.70 22.70 -9.34
CA ASP A 408 21.85 22.98 -10.50
C ASP A 408 20.35 22.94 -10.19
N ASN A 409 19.92 22.19 -9.18
CA ASN A 409 18.51 22.11 -8.76
C ASN A 409 18.06 23.36 -7.97
N TYR A 410 19.02 24.12 -7.43
CA TYR A 410 18.75 25.25 -6.54
C TYR A 410 18.94 26.62 -7.23
N LEU A 411 19.33 26.64 -8.51
CA LEU A 411 19.55 27.86 -9.28
C LEU A 411 18.36 28.13 -10.21
N PHE A 412 17.83 29.35 -10.20
CA PHE A 412 16.69 29.70 -11.03
C PHE A 412 17.11 30.29 -12.38
N GLY A 413 16.80 29.60 -13.49
CA GLY A 413 17.01 30.11 -14.86
C GLY A 413 18.44 29.98 -15.41
N TYR A 414 19.35 29.33 -14.69
CA TYR A 414 20.71 29.03 -15.17
C TYR A 414 21.34 27.85 -14.42
N THR A 415 22.39 27.27 -15.00
CA THR A 415 23.19 26.20 -14.40
C THR A 415 24.47 26.73 -13.78
N LYS A 416 25.08 25.93 -12.91
CA LYS A 416 26.34 26.22 -12.22
C LYS A 416 27.48 26.58 -13.16
N ASP A 417 27.46 26.12 -14.42
CA ASP A 417 28.46 26.46 -15.45
C ASP A 417 28.58 27.96 -15.75
N LYS A 418 27.53 28.74 -15.48
CA LYS A 418 27.56 30.20 -15.64
C LYS A 418 28.20 30.93 -14.45
N LEU A 419 28.42 30.24 -13.33
CA LEU A 419 29.00 30.79 -12.11
C LEU A 419 30.50 30.49 -12.03
N SER A 420 31.26 31.38 -11.40
CA SER A 420 32.64 31.08 -11.05
C SER A 420 32.71 29.99 -9.97
N LYS A 421 33.82 29.23 -9.90
CA LYS A 421 34.00 28.20 -8.86
C LYS A 421 33.89 28.75 -7.44
N ALA A 422 34.29 30.01 -7.23
CA ALA A 422 34.16 30.67 -5.93
C ALA A 422 32.69 30.93 -5.58
N GLU A 423 31.90 31.44 -6.54
CA GLU A 423 30.46 31.65 -6.35
C GLU A 423 29.71 30.33 -6.15
N GLN A 424 30.05 29.27 -6.90
CA GLN A 424 29.45 27.96 -6.72
C GLN A 424 29.67 27.44 -5.28
N GLN A 425 30.88 27.61 -4.75
CA GLN A 425 31.20 27.19 -3.39
C GLN A 425 30.45 28.02 -2.36
N GLU A 426 30.45 29.34 -2.50
CA GLU A 426 29.76 30.27 -1.60
C GLU A 426 28.24 29.98 -1.54
N ILE A 427 27.58 29.87 -2.70
CA ILE A 427 26.14 29.58 -2.78
C ILE A 427 25.84 28.19 -2.19
N THR A 428 26.67 27.20 -2.47
CA THR A 428 26.51 25.84 -1.89
C THR A 428 26.60 25.87 -0.36
N GLU A 429 27.54 26.62 0.20
CA GLU A 429 27.69 26.75 1.66
C GLU A 429 26.47 27.46 2.27
N TRP A 430 25.91 28.46 1.58
CA TRP A 430 24.72 29.18 2.04
C TRP A 430 23.47 28.31 2.01
N LEU A 431 23.21 27.61 0.91
CA LEU A 431 22.07 26.70 0.77
C LEU A 431 22.14 25.56 1.78
N LYS A 432 23.32 24.94 1.96
CA LYS A 432 23.50 23.86 2.95
C LYS A 432 23.30 24.35 4.38
N LEU A 433 23.72 25.58 4.68
CA LEU A 433 23.49 26.18 5.99
C LEU A 433 21.99 26.37 6.24
N GLU A 434 21.27 26.97 5.30
CA GLU A 434 19.81 27.13 5.39
C GLU A 434 19.12 25.77 5.59
N MET A 435 19.50 24.77 4.79
CA MET A 435 18.97 23.42 4.90
C MET A 435 19.22 22.81 6.28
N ASP A 436 20.44 22.97 6.82
CA ASP A 436 20.80 22.46 8.13
C ASP A 436 20.08 23.21 9.27
N GLU A 437 19.91 24.53 9.15
CA GLU A 437 19.18 25.34 10.15
C GLU A 437 17.71 24.93 10.25
N ILE A 438 17.05 24.70 9.10
CA ILE A 438 15.68 24.18 9.04
C ILE A 438 15.61 22.76 9.59
N TYR A 439 16.50 21.86 9.12
CA TYR A 439 16.51 20.45 9.53
C TYR A 439 16.75 20.30 11.04
N TYR A 440 17.72 21.01 11.60
CA TYR A 440 18.00 20.96 13.04
C TYR A 440 17.09 21.88 13.87
N GLY A 441 16.36 22.81 13.25
CA GLY A 441 15.47 23.76 13.93
C GLY A 441 16.22 24.73 14.84
N LYS A 442 17.43 25.17 14.44
CA LYS A 442 18.26 26.09 15.22
C LYS A 442 19.20 26.87 14.29
N ASN A 443 19.55 28.08 14.70
CA ASN A 443 20.56 28.87 14.00
C ASN A 443 21.95 28.24 14.22
N ILE A 444 22.73 28.13 13.16
CA ILE A 444 24.07 27.57 13.15
C ILE A 444 25.06 28.69 12.85
N ASN A 445 25.82 29.09 13.87
CA ASN A 445 26.83 30.12 13.70
C ASN A 445 27.91 29.64 12.73
N ARG A 446 28.14 30.42 11.66
CA ARG A 446 29.33 30.21 10.82
C ARG A 446 30.57 30.35 11.68
N PRO A 447 31.56 29.44 11.59
CA PRO A 447 32.87 29.72 12.11
C PRO A 447 33.40 30.98 11.41
N SER A 448 33.72 31.99 12.23
CA SER A 448 34.25 33.29 11.83
C SER A 448 35.57 33.21 11.06
#